data_AF-A0A914HP09-F1
#
_entry.id   AF-A0A914HP09-F1
#
_cell.length_a   1.000
_cell.length_b   1.000
_cell.length_c   1.000
_cell.angle_alpha   90.00
_cell.angle_beta   90.00
_cell.angle_gamma   90.00
#
_symmetry.space_group_name_H-M   'P 1'
#
loop_
_entity.id
_entity.type
_entity.pdbx_description
1 polymer ?
#
loop_
_entity_poly.entity_id
_entity_poly.type
_entity_poly.pdbx_seq_one_letter_code
_entity_poly.pdbx_strand_id
1 'polypeptide(L)'
;MPLNRLFGLHKDTFAYASYGDFWANGHSVTGTKPSFRVTNVIGCGLNLATRQIIYTKNGERLDTANLFADSAADLFPCISLVMPGTKIEANFGPNFQFNISDEI
;
A
#
# COMPACT_ATOMS: atom_id res chain seq x y z
N MET A 1 -0.86 -15.21 7.32
CA MET A 1 -1.33 -14.16 8.27
C MET A 1 -2.78 -14.48 8.64
N PRO A 2 -3.22 -14.36 9.90
CA PRO A 2 -4.63 -14.53 10.25
C PRO A 2 -5.46 -13.33 9.73
N LEU A 3 -6.65 -13.58 9.17
CA LEU A 3 -7.49 -12.58 8.50
C LEU A 3 -8.11 -11.52 9.44
N ASN A 4 -7.95 -11.66 10.75
CA ASN A 4 -8.50 -10.76 11.77
C ASN A 4 -7.50 -9.71 12.26
N ARG A 5 -6.41 -9.45 11.52
CA ARG A 5 -5.37 -8.48 11.88
C ARG A 5 -5.11 -7.50 10.74
N LEU A 6 -4.54 -6.34 11.10
CA LEU A 6 -4.12 -5.33 10.14
C LEU A 6 -2.89 -5.79 9.37
N PHE A 7 -2.90 -5.58 8.05
CA PHE A 7 -1.73 -5.82 7.22
C PHE A 7 -0.58 -4.87 7.56
N GLY A 8 0.67 -5.29 7.32
CA GLY A 8 1.88 -4.57 7.72
C GLY A 8 2.39 -4.96 9.11
N LEU A 9 1.56 -5.57 9.97
CA LEU A 9 1.91 -5.98 11.33
C LEU A 9 2.56 -7.37 11.44
N HIS A 10 2.75 -8.08 10.32
CA HIS A 10 3.47 -9.35 10.31
C HIS A 10 4.55 -9.37 9.23
N LYS A 11 5.48 -10.30 9.37
CA LYS A 11 6.51 -10.58 8.37
C LYS A 11 5.89 -10.80 6.99
N ASP A 12 6.58 -10.31 5.96
CA ASP A 12 6.22 -10.42 4.54
C ASP A 12 4.90 -9.72 4.20
N THR A 13 4.52 -8.70 4.98
CA THR A 13 3.34 -7.86 4.70
C THR A 13 3.70 -6.39 4.75
N PHE A 14 3.02 -5.63 3.91
CA PHE A 14 3.27 -4.22 3.66
C PHE A 14 1.93 -3.49 3.66
N ALA A 15 1.86 -2.32 4.27
CA ALA A 15 0.61 -1.54 4.33
C ALA A 15 0.87 -0.04 4.37
N TYR A 16 -0.10 0.70 3.82
CA TYR A 16 -0.23 2.13 4.01
C TYR A 16 -1.49 2.41 4.84
N ALA A 17 -1.29 2.84 6.09
CA ALA A 17 -2.39 3.16 7.00
C ALA A 17 -2.96 4.56 6.73
N SER A 18 -4.26 4.74 6.97
CA SER A 18 -4.98 6.00 6.73
C SER A 18 -4.41 7.20 7.50
N TYR A 19 -3.70 6.96 8.60
CA TYR A 19 -3.05 8.00 9.39
C TYR A 19 -1.77 8.56 8.74
N GLY A 20 -1.26 7.95 7.68
CA GLY A 20 -0.03 8.38 7.02
C GLY A 20 1.18 7.51 7.30
N ASP A 21 1.01 6.37 7.98
CA ASP A 21 2.12 5.49 8.32
C ASP A 21 2.25 4.35 7.32
N PHE A 22 3.48 4.11 6.89
CA PHE A 22 3.84 2.87 6.21
C PHE A 22 4.23 1.82 7.24
N TRP A 23 3.81 0.59 7.01
CA TRP A 23 4.12 -0.57 7.84
C TRP A 23 4.71 -1.66 6.96
N ALA A 24 5.79 -2.27 7.42
CA ALA A 24 6.44 -3.38 6.74
C ALA A 24 7.01 -4.36 7.76
N ASN A 25 6.78 -5.65 7.54
CA ASN A 25 7.39 -6.72 8.34
C ASN A 25 7.15 -6.62 9.86
N GLY A 26 6.03 -6.04 10.30
CA GLY A 26 5.73 -5.84 11.72
C GLY A 26 6.22 -4.52 12.32
N HIS A 27 6.84 -3.65 11.52
CA HIS A 27 7.42 -2.39 11.98
C HIS A 27 6.86 -1.19 11.21
N SER A 28 6.75 -0.05 11.89
CA SER A 28 6.49 1.23 11.23
C SER A 28 7.74 1.67 10.47
N VAL A 29 7.54 2.10 9.22
CA VAL A 29 8.60 2.68 8.38
C VAL A 29 8.61 4.18 8.63
N THR A 30 9.80 4.71 8.91
CA THR A 30 9.98 6.11 9.28
C THR A 30 9.61 7.08 8.14
N GLY A 31 9.17 8.27 8.52
CA GLY A 31 8.77 9.34 7.61
C GLY A 31 7.26 9.35 7.36
N THR A 32 6.57 10.27 8.04
CA THR A 32 5.12 10.47 7.91
C THR A 32 4.72 10.78 6.47
N LYS A 33 3.75 10.05 5.96
CA LYS A 33 3.14 10.26 4.64
C LYS A 33 1.78 10.96 4.78
N PRO A 34 1.23 11.52 3.69
CA PRO A 34 0.00 12.30 3.79
C PRO A 34 -1.23 11.44 4.10
N SER A 35 -1.76 11.51 5.32
CA SER A 35 -3.00 10.83 5.74
C SER A 35 -4.14 10.95 4.72
N PHE A 36 -4.98 9.93 4.63
CA PHE A 36 -6.04 9.85 3.63
C PHE A 36 -7.38 9.47 4.24
N ARG A 37 -8.44 9.80 3.50
CA ARG A 37 -9.84 9.65 3.92
C ARG A 37 -10.72 9.35 2.70
N VAL A 38 -12.04 9.31 2.91
CA VAL A 38 -13.07 8.91 1.95
C VAL A 38 -12.94 9.55 0.55
N THR A 39 -12.41 10.77 0.45
CA THR A 39 -12.28 11.50 -0.82
C THR A 39 -11.00 11.18 -1.60
N ASN A 40 -10.17 10.24 -1.13
CA ASN A 40 -8.88 9.95 -1.74
C ASN A 40 -8.87 8.61 -2.45
N VAL A 41 -8.16 8.57 -3.58
CA VAL A 41 -7.82 7.34 -4.28
C VAL A 41 -6.40 6.96 -3.88
N ILE A 42 -6.23 5.73 -3.39
CA ILE A 42 -4.93 5.19 -2.99
C ILE A 42 -4.55 4.07 -3.96
N GLY A 43 -3.39 4.22 -4.60
CA GLY A 43 -2.79 3.16 -5.40
C GLY A 43 -1.79 2.35 -4.56
N CYS A 44 -1.69 1.06 -4.84
CA CYS A 44 -0.63 0.20 -4.36
C CYS A 44 -0.09 -0.63 -5.53
N GLY A 45 1.22 -0.85 -5.56
CA GLY A 45 1.88 -1.57 -6.63
C GLY A 45 3.17 -2.24 -6.15
N LEU A 46 3.68 -3.16 -6.97
CA LEU A 46 4.95 -3.84 -6.77
C LEU A 46 5.74 -3.74 -8.07
N ASN A 47 6.89 -3.08 -8.02
CA ASN A 47 7.85 -3.19 -9.09
C ASN A 47 8.48 -4.59 -9.01
N LEU A 48 8.17 -5.45 -9.98
CA LEU A 48 8.64 -6.84 -9.97
C LEU A 48 10.15 -6.98 -10.18
N ALA A 49 10.77 -6.04 -10.89
CA ALA A 49 12.20 -6.07 -11.17
C ALA A 49 13.03 -5.65 -9.94
N THR A 50 12.62 -4.59 -9.24
CA THR A 50 13.33 -4.06 -8.07
C THR A 50 12.78 -4.58 -6.74
N ARG A 51 11.65 -5.29 -6.77
CA ARG A 51 10.87 -5.70 -5.59
C ARG A 51 10.39 -4.54 -4.72
N GLN A 52 10.38 -3.31 -5.24
CA GLN A 52 9.94 -2.14 -4.49
C GLN A 52 8.40 -2.10 -4.39
N ILE A 53 7.88 -1.85 -3.19
CA ILE A 53 6.46 -1.57 -2.98
C ILE A 53 6.21 -0.08 -3.25
N ILE A 54 5.21 0.22 -4.07
CA ILE A 54 4.84 1.58 -4.47
C ILE A 54 3.47 1.91 -3.90
N TYR A 55 3.33 3.13 -3.36
CA TYR A 55 2.05 3.70 -2.96
C TYR A 55 1.85 5.03 -3.65
N THR A 56 0.60 5.33 -4.00
CA THR A 56 0.21 6.60 -4.60
C THR A 56 -1.00 7.18 -3.89
N LYS A 57 -1.13 8.50 -3.92
CA LYS A 57 -2.30 9.21 -3.43
C LYS A 57 -2.78 10.17 -4.49
N ASN A 58 -4.02 10.00 -4.91
CA ASN A 58 -4.66 10.80 -5.96
C ASN A 58 -3.82 10.89 -7.25
N GLY A 59 -3.15 9.80 -7.62
CA GLY A 59 -2.31 9.75 -8.82
C GLY A 59 -0.88 10.27 -8.64
N GLU A 60 -0.48 10.70 -7.44
CA GLU A 60 0.90 11.10 -7.16
C GLU A 60 1.65 10.02 -6.38
N ARG A 61 2.88 9.70 -6.79
CA ARG A 61 3.73 8.71 -6.11
C ARG A 61 4.20 9.23 -4.75
N LEU A 62 4.11 8.39 -3.73
CA LEU A 62 4.67 8.65 -2.42
C LEU A 62 6.10 8.13 -2.32
N ASP A 63 6.92 8.79 -1.48
CA ASP A 63 8.28 8.33 -1.20
C ASP A 63 8.27 6.95 -0.53
N THR A 64 8.68 5.95 -1.28
CA THR A 64 8.67 4.53 -0.94
C THR A 64 10.08 3.94 -1.01
N ALA A 65 11.12 4.79 -0.90
CA ALA A 65 12.51 4.40 -1.11
C ALA A 65 12.98 3.27 -0.18
N ASN A 66 12.37 3.09 0.99
CA ASN A 66 12.76 2.10 2.00
C ASN A 66 11.78 0.92 2.12
N LEU A 67 10.93 0.68 1.12
CA LEU A 67 9.93 -0.38 1.13
C LEU A 67 10.21 -1.43 0.06
N PHE A 68 10.77 -2.57 0.47
CA PHE A 68 11.10 -3.68 -0.42
C PHE A 68 10.50 -5.01 0.06
N ALA A 69 10.03 -5.78 -0.91
CA ALA A 69 9.57 -7.15 -0.72
C ALA A 69 10.74 -8.12 -0.86
N ASP A 70 11.49 -8.30 0.24
CA ASP A 70 12.71 -9.12 0.29
C ASP A 70 12.46 -10.62 0.09
N SER A 71 11.23 -11.08 0.31
CA SER A 71 10.85 -12.49 0.11
C SER A 71 10.63 -12.80 -1.37
N ALA A 72 11.00 -14.00 -1.81
CA ALA A 72 10.64 -14.50 -3.14
C ALA A 72 9.16 -14.92 -3.26
N ALA A 73 8.39 -14.81 -2.17
CA ALA A 73 6.99 -15.21 -2.13
C ALA A 73 6.09 -14.30 -2.98
N ASP A 74 5.00 -14.90 -3.47
CA ASP A 74 3.91 -14.21 -4.14
C ASP A 74 3.19 -13.29 -3.16
N LEU A 75 2.98 -12.04 -3.59
CA LEU A 75 2.22 -11.05 -2.85
C LEU A 75 0.82 -10.91 -3.45
N PHE A 76 -0.15 -10.69 -2.56
CA PHE A 76 -1.55 -10.50 -2.93
C PHE A 76 -2.00 -9.10 -2.48
N PRO A 77 -2.80 -8.39 -3.29
CA PRO A 77 -3.44 -7.15 -2.85
C PRO A 77 -4.36 -7.41 -1.65
N CYS A 78 -4.23 -6.59 -0.62
CA CYS A 78 -4.90 -6.80 0.67
C CYS A 78 -5.42 -5.46 1.23
N ILE A 79 -6.57 -5.52 1.90
CA ILE A 79 -7.20 -4.37 2.55
C ILE A 79 -7.66 -4.80 3.95
N SER A 80 -7.38 -3.97 4.95
CA SER A 80 -7.96 -4.11 6.29
C SER A 80 -8.86 -2.92 6.60
N LEU A 81 -10.07 -3.18 7.09
CA LEU A 81 -11.02 -2.16 7.52
C LEU A 81 -11.25 -2.27 9.03
N VAL A 82 -11.11 -1.16 9.75
CA VAL A 82 -11.26 -1.13 11.23
C VAL A 82 -12.63 -0.65 11.65
N MET A 83 -13.09 0.47 11.07
CA MET A 83 -14.30 1.14 11.54
C MET A 83 -15.55 0.54 10.87
N PRO A 84 -16.59 0.19 11.65
CA PRO A 84 -17.87 -0.26 11.10
C PRO A 84 -18.44 0.71 10.07
N GLY A 85 -18.99 0.18 8.99
CA GLY A 85 -19.57 0.99 7.91
C GLY A 85 -18.55 1.61 6.95
N THR A 86 -17.24 1.39 7.14
CA THR A 86 -16.22 1.76 6.15
C THR A 86 -16.45 1.00 4.85
N LYS A 87 -16.41 1.71 3.72
CA LYS A 87 -16.57 1.15 2.38
C LYS A 87 -15.44 1.62 1.49
N ILE A 88 -15.02 0.74 0.58
CA ILE A 88 -14.02 1.02 -0.44
C ILE A 88 -14.50 0.41 -1.75
N GLU A 89 -13.96 0.92 -2.85
CA GLU A 89 -14.03 0.30 -4.16
C GLU A 89 -12.61 -0.11 -4.54
N ALA A 90 -12.44 -1.33 -5.05
CA ALA A 90 -11.16 -1.82 -5.54
C ALA A 90 -11.17 -1.85 -7.06
N ASN A 91 -10.16 -1.23 -7.67
CA ASN A 91 -9.98 -1.18 -9.11
C ASN A 91 -8.71 -1.99 -9.48
N PHE A 92 -8.90 -3.11 -10.17
CA PHE A 92 -7.81 -3.97 -10.65
C PHE A 92 -7.41 -3.66 -12.10
N GLY A 93 -7.83 -2.50 -12.62
CA GLY A 93 -7.51 -2.01 -13.94
C GLY A 93 -8.66 -2.11 -14.95
N PRO A 94 -8.43 -1.60 -16.17
CA PRO A 94 -7.17 -1.04 -16.64
C PRO A 94 -6.97 0.45 -16.31
N ASN A 95 -8.03 1.16 -15.92
CA ASN A 95 -8.02 2.62 -15.81
C ASN A 95 -7.64 3.07 -14.40
N PHE A 96 -6.39 3.50 -14.20
CA PHE A 96 -5.90 3.99 -12.91
C PHE A 96 -5.80 5.52 -12.89
N GLN A 97 -5.88 6.13 -11.69
CA GLN A 97 -5.58 7.55 -11.53
C GLN A 97 -4.07 7.84 -11.62
N PHE A 98 -3.24 6.88 -11.18
CA PHE A 98 -1.80 6.94 -11.37
C PHE A 98 -1.46 6.53 -12.80
N ASN A 99 -0.65 7.33 -13.50
CA ASN A 99 -0.14 6.96 -14.81
C ASN A 99 1.10 6.09 -14.64
N ILE A 100 0.97 4.78 -14.89
CA ILE A 100 2.08 3.84 -14.74
C ILE A 100 3.26 4.15 -15.67
N SER A 101 3.02 4.89 -16.77
CA SER A 101 4.10 5.35 -17.65
C SER A 101 5.08 6.30 -16.95
N ASP A 102 4.66 6.92 -15.84
CA ASP A 102 5.53 7.79 -15.03
C ASP A 102 6.55 6.98 -14.19
N GLU A 103 6.44 5.65 -14.14
CA GLU A 103 7.40 4.73 -13.49
C GLU A 103 8.53 4.24 -14.41
N ILE A 104 8.38 4.40 -15.73
CA ILE A 104 9.25 3.79 -16.75
C ILE A 104 10.33 4.77 -17.21
#